data_AF-A0A9X4B554-F1
#
_entry.id   AF-A0A9X4B554-F1
#
_cell.length_a   1.000
_cell.length_b   1.000
_cell.length_c   1.000
_cell.angle_alpha   90.00
_cell.angle_beta   90.00
_cell.angle_gamma   90.00
#
_symmetry.space_group_name_H-M   'P 1'
#
loop_
_entity.id
_entity.type
_entity.pdbx_description
1 polymer ?
#
loop_
_entity_poly.entity_id
_entity_poly.type
_entity_poly.pdbx_seq_one_letter_code
_entity_poly.pdbx_strand_id
1 'polypeptide(L)' 'MQQMLEAEREEYLGYSKYDYTNKNTTNSRNGKSKKTVKSDLGLFDLDIPRDREGSFEPQIVKKHQTDISRLESSIIGVCM' A
#
# COMPACT_ATOMS: atom_id res chain seq x y z
N MET A 1 -3.31 8.45 1.38
CA MET A 1 -3.17 7.09 0.83
C MET A 1 -1.85 6.41 1.17
N GLN A 2 -0.70 7.09 1.03
CA GLN A 2 0.62 6.48 1.29
C GLN A 2 0.72 5.81 2.67
N GLN A 3 0.24 6.47 3.73
CA GLN A 3 0.28 5.95 5.10
C GLN A 3 -0.59 4.70 5.29
N MET A 4 -1.77 4.66 4.66
CA MET A 4 -2.66 3.50 4.78
C MET A 4 -2.08 2.27 4.06
N LEU A 5 -1.46 2.45 2.89
CA LEU A 5 -0.75 1.37 2.20
C LEU A 5 0.45 0.86 3.02
N GLU A 6 1.13 1.76 3.73
CA GLU A 6 2.24 1.38 4.59
C GLU A 6 1.75 0.62 5.84
N ALA A 7 0.60 1.03 6.41
CA ALA A 7 -0.07 0.35 7.52
C ALA A 7 -0.60 -1.05 7.12
N GLU A 8 -1.30 -1.18 5.98
CA GLU A 8 -1.75 -2.49 5.46
C GLU A 8 -0.58 -3.45 5.30
N ARG A 9 0.56 -2.94 4.82
CA ARG A 9 1.76 -3.75 4.69
C ARG A 9 2.33 -4.17 6.05
N GLU A 10 2.38 -3.26 7.02
CA GLU A 10 2.86 -3.61 8.35
C GLU A 10 1.98 -4.66 9.02
N GLU A 11 0.66 -4.57 8.83
CA GLU A 11 -0.28 -5.60 9.27
C GLU A 11 -0.07 -6.94 8.53
N TYR A 12 0.11 -6.91 7.21
CA TYR A 12 0.39 -8.12 6.42
C TYR A 12 1.69 -8.82 6.82
N LEU A 13 2.76 -8.06 7.07
CA LEU A 13 4.02 -8.62 7.51
C LEU A 13 4.03 -8.98 9.01
N GLY A 14 3.16 -8.37 9.82
CA GLY A 14 3.02 -8.63 11.24
C GLY A 14 4.18 -8.09 12.10
N TYR A 15 5.04 -7.23 11.54
CA TYR A 15 6.16 -6.64 12.27
C TYR A 15 6.48 -5.21 11.81
N SER A 16 6.91 -4.37 12.75
CA SER A 16 7.17 -2.96 12.49
C SER A 16 8.41 -2.73 11.61
N LYS A 17 8.59 -1.49 11.14
CA LYS A 17 9.81 -1.08 10.45
C LYS A 17 10.99 -1.24 11.41
N TYR A 18 12.03 -1.97 10.99
CA TYR A 18 13.26 -2.26 11.74
C TYR A 18 13.22 -3.38 12.80
N ASP A 19 12.09 -4.05 13.01
CA ASP A 19 12.05 -5.23 13.89
C ASP A 19 12.33 -6.51 13.07
N TYR A 20 13.62 -6.88 12.99
CA TYR A 20 14.07 -8.08 12.24
C TYR A 20 14.07 -9.35 13.10
N THR A 21 13.93 -9.19 14.41
CA THR A 21 14.03 -10.24 15.43
C THR A 21 12.82 -11.18 15.44
N ASN A 22 11.66 -10.71 14.99
CA ASN A 22 10.41 -11.48 14.98
C ASN A 22 9.94 -11.87 13.57
N LYS A 23 10.87 -12.11 12.64
CA LYS A 23 10.53 -12.59 11.30
C LYS A 23 10.29 -14.10 11.30
N ASN A 24 9.04 -14.51 11.35
CA ASN A 24 8.61 -15.89 11.11
C ASN A 24 8.41 -16.21 9.61
N THR A 25 8.55 -15.22 8.72
CA THR A 25 8.26 -15.35 7.29
C THR A 25 9.49 -15.12 6.41
N THR A 26 9.60 -15.88 5.32
CA THR A 26 10.64 -15.75 4.28
C THR A 26 10.54 -14.41 3.52
N ASN A 27 9.37 -13.76 3.62
CA ASN A 27 9.08 -12.55 2.90
C ASN A 27 9.76 -11.31 3.52
N SER A 28 10.11 -10.35 2.68
CA SER A 28 10.81 -9.13 3.09
C SER A 28 10.39 -7.94 2.25
N ARG A 29 10.51 -6.73 2.83
CA ARG A 29 10.21 -5.47 2.13
C ARG A 29 11.14 -5.32 0.92
N ASN A 30 10.58 -5.18 -0.28
CA ASN A 30 11.30 -5.04 -1.55
C ASN A 30 11.04 -3.66 -2.17
N GLY A 31 11.44 -2.62 -1.44
CA GLY A 31 11.26 -1.23 -1.88
C GLY A 31 9.79 -0.87 -2.13
N LYS A 32 9.60 0.08 -3.05
CA LYS A 32 8.30 0.58 -3.46
C LYS A 32 8.26 0.71 -4.98
N SER A 33 7.07 0.55 -5.56
CA SER A 33 6.80 0.66 -6.99
C SER A 33 5.88 1.84 -7.24
N LYS A 34 6.24 2.67 -8.22
CA LYS A 34 5.42 3.82 -8.63
C LYS A 34 4.26 3.33 -9.47
N LYS A 35 3.05 3.79 -9.15
CA LYS A 35 1.84 3.57 -9.94
C LYS A 35 1.11 4.90 -10.10
N THR A 36 0.96 5.32 -11.34
CA THR A 36 0.14 6.49 -11.67
C THR A 36 -1.32 6.05 -11.73
N VAL A 37 -2.17 6.70 -10.94
CA VAL A 37 -3.60 6.42 -10.82
C VAL A 37 -4.40 7.65 -11.20
N LYS A 38 -5.59 7.44 -11.74
CA LYS A 38 -6.53 8.49 -12.10
C LYS A 38 -7.54 8.65 -10.98
N SER A 39 -7.71 9.89 -10.55
CA SER A 39 -8.73 10.34 -9.62
C SER A 39 -9.60 11.42 -10.27
N ASP A 40 -10.65 11.81 -9.54
CA ASP A 40 -11.52 12.94 -9.92
C ASP A 40 -10.75 14.28 -9.99
N LEU A 41 -9.70 14.42 -9.17
CA LEU A 41 -8.85 15.60 -9.09
C LEU A 41 -7.70 15.59 -10.11
N GLY A 42 -7.50 14.49 -10.85
CA GLY A 42 -6.44 14.33 -11.85
C GLY A 42 -5.60 13.06 -11.70
N LEU A 43 -4.43 13.05 -12.33
CA LEU A 43 -3.46 11.95 -12.22
C LEU A 43 -2.59 12.14 -10.98
N PHE A 44 -2.46 11.08 -10.18
CA PHE A 44 -1.64 11.04 -8.98
C PHE A 44 -0.62 9.93 -9.07
N ASP A 45 0.60 10.21 -8.63
CA ASP A 45 1.64 9.21 -8.48
C ASP A 45 1.61 8.62 -7.07
N LEU A 46 1.34 7.32 -7.00
CA LEU A 46 1.28 6.57 -5.77
C LEU A 46 2.47 5.65 -5.64
N ASP A 47 2.99 5.53 -4.43
CA ASP A 47 4.11 4.66 -4.11
C ASP A 47 3.59 3.42 -3.38
N ILE A 48 3.50 2.31 -4.12
CA ILE A 48 2.95 1.05 -3.61
C ILE A 48 4.09 0.24 -3.03
N PRO A 49 4.05 -0.11 -1.75
CA PRO A 49 5.13 -0.89 -1.18
C PRO A 49 5.04 -2.33 -1.69
N ARG A 50 6.19 -2.92 -2.00
CA ARG A 50 6.27 -4.28 -2.54
C ARG A 50 6.99 -5.20 -1.57
N ASP A 51 6.65 -6.48 -1.64
CA ASP A 51 7.35 -7.55 -0.95
C ASP A 51 8.27 -8.32 -1.92
N ARG A 52 9.15 -9.16 -1.38
CA ARG A 52 10.16 -9.89 -2.17
C ARG A 52 9.56 -11.08 -2.91
N GLU A 53 8.54 -11.71 -2.33
CA GLU A 53 7.88 -12.88 -2.91
C GLU A 53 6.72 -12.48 -3.87
N GLY A 54 6.30 -11.22 -3.86
CA GLY A 54 5.17 -10.70 -4.62
C GLY A 54 3.79 -11.10 -4.09
N SER A 55 3.73 -11.64 -2.87
CA SER A 55 2.52 -12.17 -2.23
C SER A 55 1.64 -11.09 -1.60
N PHE A 56 2.14 -9.85 -1.46
CA PHE A 56 1.36 -8.75 -0.90
C PHE A 56 0.33 -8.25 -1.92
N GLU A 57 -0.93 -8.24 -1.53
CA GLU A 57 -2.05 -7.72 -2.33
C GLU A 57 -2.75 -6.57 -1.59
N PRO A 58 -2.42 -5.31 -1.90
CA PRO A 58 -3.04 -4.15 -1.26
C PRO A 58 -4.55 -4.14 -1.53
N GLN A 59 -5.37 -3.97 -0.47
CA GLN A 59 -6.83 -3.94 -0.61
C GLN A 59 -7.32 -2.54 -0.99
N ILE A 60 -6.62 -1.50 -0.53
CA ILE A 60 -6.94 -0.11 -0.85
C ILE A 60 -6.78 0.18 -2.34
N VAL A 61 -5.75 -0.37 -2.97
CA VAL A 61 -5.50 -0.21 -4.42
C VAL A 61 -5.25 -1.56 -5.04
N LYS A 62 -6.28 -2.15 -5.64
CA LYS A 62 -6.16 -3.45 -6.30
C LYS A 62 -5.09 -3.43 -7.39
N LYS A 63 -4.45 -4.59 -7.61
CA LYS A 63 -3.55 -4.80 -8.76
C LYS A 63 -4.33 -4.51 -10.05
N HIS A 64 -3.67 -3.82 -10.99
CA HIS A 64 -4.24 -3.40 -12.29
C HIS A 64 -5.40 -2.39 -12.25
N GLN A 65 -5.91 -2.00 -11.09
CA GLN A 65 -6.91 -0.94 -10.99
C GLN A 65 -6.25 0.44 -11.07
N THR A 66 -6.55 1.22 -12.10
CA THR A 66 -5.99 2.58 -12.29
C THR A 66 -6.96 3.68 -11.85
N ASP A 67 -8.23 3.37 -11.64
CA ASP A 67 -9.25 4.32 -11.19
C ASP A 67 -9.46 4.23 -9.68
N ILE A 68 -9.18 5.33 -8.97
CA ILE A 68 -9.31 5.45 -7.50
C ILE A 68 -10.31 6.53 -7.08
N SER A 69 -11.00 7.14 -8.03
CA SER A 69 -11.90 8.29 -7.84
C SER A 69 -12.94 8.07 -6.73
N ARG A 70 -13.42 6.83 -6.55
CA ARG A 70 -14.41 6.46 -5.53
C ARG A 70 -13.82 6.10 -4.16
N LEU A 71 -12.54 5.71 -4.11
CA LEU A 71 -11.84 5.32 -2.89
C LEU A 71 -11.28 6.53 -2.14
N GLU A 72 -10.82 7.57 -2.85
CA GLU A 72 -10.27 8.79 -2.24
C GLU A 72 -11.24 9.44 -1.25
N SER A 73 -12.50 9.58 -1.64
CA SER A 73 -13.53 10.24 -0.82
C SER A 73 -13.84 9.49 0.48
N SER A 74 -13.77 8.16 0.47
CA SER A 74 -13.95 7.35 1.68
C SER A 74 -12.72 7.40 2.62
N ILE A 75 -11.53 7.60 2.05
CA ILE A 75 -10.27 7.62 2.80
C ILE A 75 -10.01 8.96 3.48
N ILE A 76 -10.41 10.07 2.83
CA ILE A 76 -10.28 11.42 3.40
C ILE A 76 -11.21 11.61 4.61
N GLY A 77 -12.39 10.96 4.62
CA GLY A 77 -13.35 11.06 5.72
C GLY A 77 -12.94 10.38 7.03
N VAL A 78 -11.94 9.49 7.01
CA VAL A 78 -11.45 8.79 8.22
C VAL A 78 -10.49 9.67 9.05
N CYS A 79 -10.08 10.83 8.54
CA CYS A 79 -9.10 11.70 9.18
C CYS A 79 -9.66 13.07 9.61
N MET A 80 -10.98 13.20 9.82
CA MET A 80 -11.59 14.39 10.43
C MET A 80 -12.12 14.08 11.83
#